data_AF-A0A7S1CBC9-F1
#
_entry.id   AF-A0A7S1CBC9-F1
#
_cell.length_a   1.000
_cell.length_b   1.000
_cell.length_c   1.000
_cell.angle_alpha   90.00
_cell.angle_beta   90.00
_cell.angle_gamma   90.00
#
_symmetry.space_group_name_H-M   'P 1'
#
loop_
_entity.id
_entity.type
_entity.pdbx_description
1 polymer ?
#
loop_
_entity_poly.entity_id
_entity_poly.type
_entity_poly.pdbx_seq_one_letter_code
_entity_poly.pdbx_strand_id
1 'polypeptide(L)'
;MANPAQGQTPLPMARRGASTAPPRDRLVAMAQHPLGRTVLRRLGLPCPPRVPRVAIDTAFEDGAAPDTVVMVTTAESSAASALQAAAAARGARTVDAADGAAAGVVIDATWLRSTDDLPWLLDVTQ
;
A
#
# COMPACT_ATOMS: atom_id res chain seq x y z
N MET A 1 12.05 -18.76 -63.99
CA MET A 1 12.03 -19.50 -62.71
C MET A 1 11.24 -18.67 -61.70
N ALA A 2 10.07 -19.17 -61.30
CA ALA A 2 9.24 -18.55 -60.27
C ALA A 2 9.66 -19.04 -58.88
N ASN A 3 9.62 -18.17 -57.87
CA ASN A 3 9.52 -18.58 -56.47
C ASN A 3 8.58 -17.61 -55.73
N PRO A 4 7.48 -18.09 -55.10
CA PRO A 4 6.44 -17.26 -54.50
C PRO A 4 6.69 -17.08 -53.00
N ALA A 5 6.90 -15.84 -52.56
CA ALA A 5 6.90 -15.49 -51.14
C ALA A 5 5.60 -14.74 -50.80
N GLN A 6 4.54 -15.55 -50.71
CA GLN A 6 3.43 -15.48 -49.76
C GLN A 6 3.18 -14.14 -49.06
N GLY A 7 2.05 -13.53 -49.43
CA GLY A 7 1.47 -12.39 -48.74
C GLY A 7 1.08 -12.75 -47.31
N GLN A 8 1.71 -12.08 -46.35
CA GLN A 8 1.23 -12.02 -44.98
C GLN A 8 0.00 -11.11 -44.96
N THR A 9 -1.18 -11.71 -44.81
CA THR A 9 -2.41 -10.98 -44.49
C THR A 9 -2.34 -10.57 -43.03
N PRO A 10 -2.27 -9.27 -42.67
CA PRO A 10 -2.32 -8.89 -41.26
C PRO A 10 -3.70 -9.25 -40.71
N LEU A 11 -3.72 -10.03 -39.62
CA LEU A 11 -4.93 -10.37 -38.87
C LEU A 11 -5.66 -9.07 -38.49
N PRO A 12 -7.00 -9.00 -38.63
CA PRO A 12 -7.74 -7.84 -38.17
C PRO A 12 -7.59 -7.75 -36.64
N MET A 13 -6.78 -6.79 -36.18
CA MET A 13 -6.83 -6.33 -34.80
C MET A 13 -8.26 -5.86 -34.57
N ALA A 14 -9.05 -6.65 -33.84
CA ALA A 14 -10.29 -6.18 -33.26
C ALA A 14 -9.96 -4.98 -32.36
N ARG A 15 -10.08 -3.78 -32.92
CA ARG A 15 -10.05 -2.53 -32.15
C ARG A 15 -11.17 -2.66 -31.12
N ARG A 16 -10.82 -3.00 -29.88
CA ARG A 16 -11.71 -2.82 -28.74
C ARG A 16 -12.23 -1.39 -28.84
N GLY A 17 -13.54 -1.25 -29.04
CA GLY A 17 -14.17 0.06 -29.18
C GLY A 17 -13.78 0.93 -28.00
N ALA A 18 -12.96 1.94 -28.26
CA ALA A 18 -12.76 3.01 -27.31
C ALA A 18 -14.12 3.68 -27.15
N SER A 19 -14.81 3.39 -26.03
CA SER A 19 -16.11 3.98 -25.71
C SER A 19 -16.02 5.50 -25.84
N THR A 20 -16.83 6.12 -26.68
CA THR A 20 -16.79 7.57 -26.93
C THR A 20 -17.47 8.40 -25.83
N ALA A 21 -17.94 7.75 -24.75
CA ALA A 21 -18.63 8.41 -23.67
C ALA A 21 -17.69 9.39 -22.92
N PRO A 22 -18.17 10.60 -22.55
CA PRO A 22 -17.39 11.55 -21.79
C PRO A 22 -16.88 10.93 -20.47
N PRO A 23 -15.76 11.41 -19.90
CA PRO A 23 -15.08 10.76 -18.77
C PRO A 23 -15.99 10.49 -17.56
N ARG A 24 -16.98 11.37 -17.33
CA ARG A 24 -17.96 11.23 -16.24
C ARG A 24 -18.90 10.04 -16.46
N ASP A 25 -19.35 9.82 -17.69
CA ASP A 25 -20.27 8.73 -18.03
C ASP A 25 -19.58 7.37 -17.88
N ARG A 26 -18.26 7.29 -18.13
CA ARG A 26 -17.47 6.09 -17.89
C ARG A 26 -17.33 5.75 -16.40
N LEU A 27 -17.20 6.75 -15.53
CA LEU A 27 -17.13 6.55 -14.08
C LEU A 27 -18.46 6.08 -13.53
N VAL A 28 -19.57 6.65 -14.01
CA VAL A 28 -20.93 6.21 -13.65
C VAL A 28 -21.18 4.79 -14.17
N ALA A 29 -20.81 4.49 -15.41
CA ALA A 29 -20.92 3.14 -15.97
C ALA A 29 -20.07 2.12 -15.18
N MET A 30 -18.86 2.50 -14.76
CA MET A 30 -18.02 1.66 -13.90
C MET A 30 -18.67 1.43 -12.53
N ALA A 31 -19.21 2.48 -11.90
CA ALA A 31 -19.90 2.38 -10.62
C ALA A 31 -21.14 1.46 -10.69
N GLN A 32 -21.81 1.39 -11.84
CA GLN A 32 -22.95 0.53 -12.09
C GLN A 32 -22.56 -0.91 -12.48
N HIS A 33 -21.35 -1.11 -13.02
CA HIS A 33 -20.83 -2.42 -13.38
C HIS A 33 -20.68 -3.33 -12.14
N PRO A 34 -20.94 -4.65 -12.21
CA PRO A 34 -20.87 -5.55 -11.05
C PRO A 34 -19.55 -5.49 -10.26
N LEU A 35 -18.42 -5.34 -10.97
CA LEU A 35 -17.11 -5.16 -10.34
C LEU A 35 -17.01 -3.81 -9.62
N GLY A 36 -17.45 -2.71 -10.23
CA GLY A 36 -17.41 -1.40 -9.57
C GLY A 36 -18.35 -1.33 -8.36
N ARG A 37 -19.53 -1.96 -8.43
CA ARG A 37 -20.41 -2.11 -7.25
C ARG A 37 -19.74 -2.87 -6.11
N THR A 38 -18.99 -3.93 -6.42
CA THR A 38 -18.23 -4.69 -5.42
C THR A 38 -17.14 -3.84 -4.77
N VAL A 39 -16.39 -3.08 -5.59
CA VAL A 39 -15.35 -2.17 -5.10
C VAL A 39 -15.96 -1.09 -4.20
N LEU A 40 -17.04 -0.43 -4.63
CA LEU A 40 -17.71 0.62 -3.85
C LEU A 40 -18.30 0.11 -2.53
N ARG A 41 -18.83 -1.13 -2.51
CA ARG A 41 -19.33 -1.75 -1.28
C ARG A 41 -18.22 -2.07 -0.29
N ARG A 42 -17.03 -2.42 -0.76
CA ARG A 42 -15.91 -2.84 0.10
C ARG A 42 -15.03 -1.69 0.56
N LEU A 43 -14.79 -0.71 -0.32
CA LEU A 43 -13.82 0.37 -0.11
C LEU A 43 -14.47 1.75 0.02
N GLY A 44 -15.80 1.85 -0.17
CA GLY A 44 -16.51 3.12 -0.16
C GLY A 44 -16.30 3.93 -1.45
N LEU A 45 -16.64 5.22 -1.40
CA LEU A 45 -16.42 6.12 -2.53
C LEU A 45 -14.92 6.42 -2.70
N PRO A 46 -14.41 6.47 -3.94
CA PRO A 46 -12.99 6.70 -4.17
C PRO A 46 -12.58 8.11 -3.72
N CYS A 47 -11.76 8.17 -2.67
CA CYS A 47 -11.04 9.35 -2.23
C CYS A 47 -9.56 8.99 -2.02
N PRO A 48 -8.82 8.66 -3.10
CA PRO A 48 -7.45 8.16 -2.96
C PRO A 48 -6.55 9.24 -2.35
N PRO A 49 -5.82 8.94 -1.25
CA PRO A 49 -4.86 9.88 -0.70
C PRO A 49 -3.68 10.06 -1.65
N ARG A 50 -3.04 11.22 -1.61
CA ARG A 50 -1.74 11.40 -2.29
C ARG A 50 -0.71 10.54 -1.56
N VAL A 51 -0.18 9.54 -2.26
CA VAL A 51 0.87 8.67 -1.73
C VAL A 51 2.18 9.44 -1.71
N PRO A 52 2.83 9.64 -0.54
CA PRO A 52 4.16 10.25 -0.47
C PRO A 52 5.16 9.44 -1.29
N ARG A 53 6.05 10.14 -2.01
CA ARG A 53 7.11 9.51 -2.81
C ARG A 53 8.45 10.08 -2.39
N VAL A 54 9.43 9.20 -2.21
CA VAL A 54 10.84 9.61 -2.05
C VAL A 54 11.37 9.98 -3.43
N ALA A 55 12.08 11.10 -3.55
CA ALA A 55 12.74 11.48 -4.80
C ALA A 55 13.79 10.42 -5.15
N ILE A 56 13.80 9.97 -6.41
CA ILE A 56 14.66 8.85 -6.87
C ILE A 56 16.16 9.18 -6.67
N ASP A 57 16.51 10.47 -6.72
CA ASP A 57 17.89 10.95 -6.62
C ASP A 57 18.46 10.86 -5.19
N THR A 58 17.62 10.61 -4.18
CA THR A 58 18.04 10.42 -2.77
C THR A 58 17.64 9.06 -2.20
N ALA A 59 16.91 8.24 -2.96
CA ALA A 59 16.22 7.04 -2.44
C ALA A 59 17.14 5.87 -2.07
N PHE A 60 18.41 5.90 -2.48
CA PHE A 60 19.37 4.82 -2.25
C PHE A 60 20.48 5.16 -1.25
N GLU A 61 20.72 6.43 -0.95
CA GLU A 61 21.79 6.82 -0.03
C GLU A 61 21.31 7.09 1.39
N ASP A 62 20.08 7.56 1.57
CA ASP A 62 19.45 7.67 2.89
C ASP A 62 18.10 6.99 2.88
N GLY A 63 18.03 5.82 3.50
CA GLY A 63 16.79 5.13 3.82
C GLY A 63 15.99 5.95 4.82
N ALA A 64 15.35 7.02 4.34
CA ALA A 64 14.59 7.96 5.13
C ALA A 64 13.53 7.20 5.93
N ALA A 65 13.78 7.02 7.22
CA ALA A 65 12.75 6.55 8.11
C ALA A 65 11.66 7.63 8.19
N PRO A 66 10.38 7.24 8.37
CA PRO A 66 9.34 8.21 8.71
C PRO A 66 9.78 9.06 9.90
N ASP A 67 9.55 10.38 9.85
CA ASP A 67 9.98 11.36 10.87
C ASP A 67 9.54 10.97 12.30
N THR A 68 8.42 10.25 12.40
CA THR A 68 7.86 9.74 13.65
C THR A 68 7.29 8.34 13.46
N VAL A 69 7.60 7.44 14.40
CA VAL A 69 7.03 6.10 14.48
C VAL A 69 6.51 5.85 15.89
N VAL A 70 5.33 5.22 15.99
CA VAL A 70 4.90 4.61 17.25
C VAL A 70 5.42 3.18 17.24
N MET A 71 6.16 2.82 18.29
CA MET A 71 6.65 1.45 18.45
C MET A 71 5.93 0.80 19.62
N VAL A 72 5.15 -0.23 19.33
CA VAL A 72 4.40 -1.00 20.31
C VAL A 72 5.16 -2.29 20.59
N THR A 73 5.63 -2.45 21.82
CA THR A 73 6.38 -3.62 22.27
C THR A 73 5.91 -4.06 23.65
N THR A 74 6.12 -5.33 23.99
CA THR A 74 5.92 -5.84 25.36
C THR A 74 7.25 -5.99 26.09
N ALA A 75 7.20 -6.15 27.41
CA ALA A 75 8.39 -6.43 28.22
C ALA A 75 9.05 -7.77 27.85
N GLU A 76 8.32 -8.71 27.24
CA GLU A 76 8.85 -9.99 26.77
C GLU A 76 9.46 -9.92 25.36
N SER A 77 9.40 -8.76 24.71
CA SER A 77 10.02 -8.55 23.41
C SER A 77 11.54 -8.68 23.50
N SER A 78 12.11 -9.57 22.69
CA SER A 78 13.56 -9.68 22.50
C SER A 78 14.10 -8.72 21.43
N ALA A 79 13.22 -8.09 20.65
CA ALA A 79 13.59 -7.24 19.51
C ALA A 79 13.40 -5.74 19.78
N ALA A 80 12.71 -5.35 20.85
CA ALA A 80 12.34 -3.96 21.13
C ALA A 80 13.53 -3.00 21.13
N SER A 81 14.60 -3.34 21.84
CA SER A 81 15.79 -2.48 21.94
C SER A 81 16.54 -2.35 20.61
N ALA A 82 16.64 -3.45 19.86
CA ALA A 82 17.28 -3.45 18.53
C ALA A 82 16.46 -2.65 17.51
N LEU A 83 15.13 -2.76 17.56
CA LEU A 83 14.20 -2.00 16.71
C LEU A 83 14.27 -0.50 17.03
N GLN A 84 14.28 -0.12 18.31
CA GLN A 84 14.47 1.28 18.73
C GLN A 84 15.80 1.84 18.24
N ALA A 85 16.90 1.10 18.45
CA ALA A 85 18.23 1.53 18.02
C ALA A 85 18.30 1.69 16.49
N ALA A 86 17.73 0.75 15.73
CA ALA A 86 17.69 0.81 14.28
C ALA A 86 16.81 1.95 13.75
N ALA A 87 15.70 2.26 14.42
CA ALA A 87 14.85 3.39 14.08
C ALA A 87 15.56 4.73 14.33
N ALA A 88 16.18 4.88 15.51
CA ALA A 88 16.94 6.07 15.88
C ALA A 88 18.15 6.29 14.94
N ALA A 89 18.87 5.21 14.56
CA ALA A 89 19.98 5.28 13.62
C ALA A 89 19.56 5.77 12.22
N ARG A 90 18.28 5.66 11.87
CA ARG A 90 17.71 6.18 10.62
C ARG A 90 17.00 7.52 10.78
N GLY A 91 17.15 8.18 11.93
CA GLY A 91 16.56 9.48 12.22
C GLY A 91 15.07 9.44 12.60
N ALA A 92 14.48 8.26 12.77
CA ALA A 92 13.10 8.14 13.24
C ALA A 92 13.00 8.50 14.73
N ARG A 93 12.00 9.31 15.09
CA ARG A 93 11.65 9.54 16.50
C ARG A 93 10.57 8.55 16.92
N THR A 94 10.84 7.78 17.97
CA THR A 94 9.82 6.99 18.64
C THR A 94 8.96 7.89 19.52
N VAL A 95 7.64 7.87 19.33
CA VAL A 95 6.68 8.62 20.15
C VAL A 95 5.73 7.66 20.84
N ASP A 96 5.23 8.06 22.01
CA ASP A 96 4.17 7.32 22.68
C ASP A 96 2.86 7.45 21.89
N ALA A 97 2.02 6.41 21.91
CA ALA A 97 0.76 6.38 21.18
C ALA A 97 -0.18 7.55 21.54
N ALA A 98 -0.02 8.14 22.72
CA ALA A 98 -0.82 9.27 23.20
C ALA A 98 -0.37 10.64 22.65
N ASP A 99 0.83 10.75 22.08
CA ASP A 99 1.50 12.04 21.80
C ASP A 99 1.29 12.59 20.39
N GLY A 100 0.43 11.96 19.56
CA GLY A 100 -0.05 12.52 18.31
C GLY A 100 0.08 11.61 17.08
N ALA A 101 -0.10 12.19 15.89
CA ALA A 101 -0.11 11.44 14.64
C ALA A 101 1.31 10.98 14.24
N ALA A 102 1.50 9.67 14.14
CA ALA A 102 2.74 9.08 13.64
C ALA A 102 2.66 8.77 12.14
N ALA A 103 3.80 8.88 11.46
CA ALA A 103 3.91 8.51 10.04
C ALA A 103 3.94 6.98 9.83
N GLY A 104 4.20 6.20 10.88
CA GLY A 104 4.10 4.75 10.86
C GLY A 104 3.92 4.14 12.26
N VAL A 105 3.42 2.91 12.29
CA VAL A 105 3.30 2.10 13.51
C VAL A 105 4.08 0.80 13.30
N VAL A 106 4.91 0.44 14.27
CA VAL A 106 5.65 -0.84 14.31
C VAL A 106 5.16 -1.61 15.53
N ILE A 107 4.61 -2.80 15.30
CA ILE A 107 4.13 -3.68 16.37
C ILE A 107 5.05 -4.89 16.43
N ASP A 108 5.71 -5.08 17.57
CA ASP A 108 6.45 -6.30 17.81
C ASP A 108 5.52 -7.38 18.38
N ALA A 109 5.16 -8.32 17.50
CA ALA A 109 4.35 -9.49 17.81
C ALA A 109 5.18 -10.75 18.07
N THR A 110 6.51 -10.65 18.22
CA THR A 110 7.40 -11.81 18.39
C THR A 110 7.18 -12.56 19.69
N TRP A 111 6.43 -12.01 20.64
CA TRP A 111 6.07 -12.67 21.89
C TRP A 111 4.79 -13.51 21.79
N LEU A 112 3.92 -13.30 20.79
CA LEU A 112 2.66 -14.06 20.65
C LEU A 112 2.96 -15.55 20.50
N ARG A 113 2.29 -16.39 21.31
CA ARG A 113 2.48 -17.86 21.32
C ARG A 113 1.22 -18.62 21.00
N SER A 114 0.06 -17.98 21.09
CA SER A 114 -1.24 -18.62 20.97
C SER A 114 -2.29 -17.69 20.37
N THR A 115 -3.45 -18.25 20.02
CA THR A 115 -4.62 -17.47 19.58
C THR A 115 -5.20 -16.59 20.68
N ASP A 116 -4.98 -16.95 21.95
CA ASP A 116 -5.47 -16.21 23.10
C ASP A 116 -4.71 -14.88 23.29
N ASP A 117 -3.55 -14.74 22.65
CA ASP A 117 -2.75 -13.51 22.66
C ASP A 117 -3.19 -12.50 21.58
N LEU A 118 -4.01 -12.93 20.59
CA LEU A 118 -4.44 -12.06 19.49
C LEU A 118 -5.30 -10.85 19.89
N PRO A 119 -6.16 -10.92 20.93
CA PRO A 119 -6.90 -9.74 21.41
C PRO A 119 -5.99 -8.57 21.77
N TRP A 120 -4.76 -8.81 22.22
CA TRP A 120 -3.80 -7.74 22.50
C TRP A 120 -3.50 -6.86 21.27
N LEU A 121 -3.45 -7.44 20.07
CA LEU A 121 -3.24 -6.68 18.83
C LEU A 121 -4.37 -5.67 18.57
N LEU A 122 -5.60 -6.01 18.96
CA LEU A 122 -6.74 -5.10 18.86
C LEU A 122 -6.64 -3.97 19.87
N ASP A 123 -6.16 -4.25 21.08
CA ASP A 123 -6.04 -3.26 22.14
C ASP A 123 -4.97 -2.21 21.82
N VAL A 124 -3.86 -2.62 21.20
CA VAL A 124 -2.75 -1.71 20.85
C VAL A 124 -2.92 -0.95 19.54
N THR A 125 -3.98 -1.22 18.78
CA THR A 125 -4.28 -0.54 17.50
C THR A 125 -5.52 0.36 17.56
N GLN A 126 -6.18 0.45 18.71
CA GLN A 126 -7.30 1.36 18.99
C GLN A 126 -6.82 2.69 19.57
#